data_AF-A0A8J8FD49-F1
#
_entry.id   AF-A0A8J8FD49-F1
#
_cell.length_a   1.000
_cell.length_b   1.000
_cell.length_c   1.000
_cell.angle_alpha   90.00
_cell.angle_beta   90.00
_cell.angle_gamma   90.00
#
_symmetry.space_group_name_H-M   'P 1'
#
loop_
_entity.id
_entity.type
_entity.pdbx_description
1 polymer ?
#
loop_
_entity_poly.entity_id
_entity_poly.type
_entity_poly.pdbx_seq_one_letter_code
_entity_poly.pdbx_strand_id
1 'polypeptide(L)'
;MVDAKYDNEYIYDITTENEHFLINNIVVHNSNFDTLLAPFIRYDGLGYKEVKQALQEFVFNINVPTRVGFQTPFTNITLDLTVPEYYANQGVVIGGEIQKEAYREFQEEMELFNKAFLEVMAEGDAKGRVFTFPIPTYNITKDFNWENPNLDGLWQVTAKYGVPYFSNFINSDMNPEDARSMCCRLRIDNRELKKRGGGLFGSSPLTGSIGVVTLNMPRLGYLAKDEDEFISALDRLMVLAKESLEVKRKVLEKFTEEGLYPYTKYYLRGVKERFGEYWKNHFSTIGLVGMNEACLNMFGENIASKKSREFTSRVLDFMRDKLLRFQAETGNNYNLEATPAEGTSYRLAKKDKARYPEIICANEAEWKKGAEPFYTNSTQLPVNYTEDVFEALDLQDAIQTKYTGGTVFHMFAGERVKDPTTVKVLVRRICELYRLPYFTFTPTFSVCPTHGYIAGEHYTCPECGAETEVYSRVVGYLRPVTQWNKGKREEFKKRKTFVVEAEAEAVQRLKQRRERKEDIVRPPQIKAKAKAKAKRKYAGEQLNLVDFGGGVDNKGD
;
A
#
# COMPACT_ATOMS: atom_id res chain seq x y z
N MET A 1 -3.91 -4.44 41.09
CA MET A 1 -3.07 -5.57 40.63
C MET A 1 -3.11 -5.58 39.11
N VAL A 2 -1.95 -5.28 38.53
CA VAL A 2 -1.52 -5.36 37.12
C VAL A 2 -2.37 -4.62 36.07
N ASP A 3 -2.00 -3.34 35.86
CA ASP A 3 -2.15 -2.62 34.59
C ASP A 3 -1.39 -3.38 33.48
N ALA A 4 -2.08 -4.24 32.74
CA ALA A 4 -1.57 -4.81 31.49
C ALA A 4 -1.93 -3.88 30.33
N LYS A 5 -1.05 -2.93 30.02
CA LYS A 5 -1.09 -2.18 28.75
C LYS A 5 -0.62 -3.12 27.63
N TYR A 6 -1.56 -3.62 26.84
CA TYR A 6 -1.28 -4.38 25.62
C TYR A 6 -0.85 -3.42 24.50
N ASP A 7 0.45 -3.26 24.30
CA ASP A 7 1.02 -2.67 23.08
C ASP A 7 0.98 -3.72 21.95
N ASN A 8 -0.17 -3.84 21.27
CA ASN A 8 -0.31 -4.63 20.05
C ASN A 8 0.27 -3.85 18.85
N GLU A 9 1.59 -3.87 18.65
CA GLU A 9 2.23 -3.30 17.45
C GLU A 9 3.05 -4.35 16.68
N TYR A 10 2.49 -4.78 15.54
CA TYR A 10 2.99 -5.87 14.70
C TYR A 10 3.92 -5.41 13.58
N ILE A 11 5.14 -4.98 13.94
CA ILE A 11 6.24 -4.82 12.98
C ILE A 11 7.53 -5.34 13.63
N TYR A 12 8.12 -6.40 13.05
CA TYR A 12 9.38 -6.94 13.51
C TYR A 12 10.46 -5.88 13.33
N ASP A 13 10.83 -5.32 14.47
CA ASP A 13 12.05 -4.58 14.67
C ASP A 13 13.08 -5.63 15.05
N ILE A 14 14.09 -5.82 14.19
CA ILE A 14 15.18 -6.77 14.46
C ILE A 14 16.01 -6.31 15.69
N THR A 15 15.65 -5.18 16.30
CA THR A 15 16.29 -4.58 17.48
C THR A 15 15.47 -4.73 18.77
N THR A 16 14.37 -5.50 18.78
CA THR A 16 13.65 -5.84 20.03
C THR A 16 13.24 -7.30 20.11
N GLU A 17 13.67 -7.92 21.21
CA GLU A 17 13.18 -9.17 21.78
C GLU A 17 11.65 -9.13 21.87
N ASN A 18 10.97 -9.95 21.08
CA ASN A 18 9.61 -10.40 21.38
C ASN A 18 9.41 -11.77 20.72
N GLU A 19 9.35 -12.80 21.57
CA GLU A 19 9.46 -14.23 21.27
C GLU A 19 8.17 -14.86 20.67
N HIS A 20 7.35 -14.10 19.95
CA HIS A 20 6.10 -14.63 19.42
C HIS A 20 6.08 -14.56 17.88
N PHE A 21 6.51 -15.68 17.26
CA PHE A 21 6.30 -15.99 15.84
C PHE A 21 4.83 -16.34 15.58
N LEU A 22 3.93 -15.38 15.79
CA LEU A 22 2.54 -15.51 15.36
C LEU A 22 2.35 -14.83 14.01
N ILE A 23 1.64 -15.51 13.09
CA ILE A 23 1.07 -14.88 11.89
C ILE A 23 -0.06 -13.98 12.39
N ASN A 24 0.29 -12.77 12.82
CA ASN A 24 -0.65 -11.90 13.53
C ASN A 24 -1.65 -11.18 12.59
N ASN A 25 -1.41 -11.18 11.28
CA ASN A 25 -2.30 -10.57 10.29
C ASN A 25 -2.42 -11.44 9.04
N ILE A 26 -3.54 -12.13 8.89
CA ILE A 26 -3.99 -12.65 7.60
C ILE A 26 -4.74 -11.52 6.90
N VAL A 27 -4.12 -10.95 5.87
CA VAL A 27 -4.83 -10.10 4.90
C VAL A 27 -5.36 -11.00 3.80
N VAL A 28 -6.69 -11.05 3.65
CA VAL A 28 -7.31 -11.84 2.58
C VAL A 28 -7.48 -10.95 1.37
N HIS A 29 -6.81 -11.29 0.28
CA HIS A 29 -6.94 -10.63 -1.00
C HIS A 29 -7.74 -11.53 -1.95
N ASN A 30 -8.89 -11.06 -2.39
CA ASN A 30 -9.65 -11.71 -3.45
C ASN A 30 -9.44 -10.95 -4.76
N SER A 31 -8.66 -11.54 -5.67
CA SER A 31 -8.49 -11.02 -7.02
C SER A 31 -9.65 -11.46 -7.91
N ASN A 32 -9.97 -10.67 -8.94
CA ASN A 32 -10.98 -11.00 -9.95
C ASN A 32 -12.38 -11.29 -9.37
N PHE A 33 -12.76 -10.56 -8.32
CA PHE A 33 -13.90 -10.93 -7.49
C PHE A 33 -15.23 -10.84 -8.25
N ASP A 34 -15.44 -9.77 -9.03
CA ASP A 34 -16.59 -9.62 -9.91
C ASP A 34 -16.57 -10.65 -11.04
N THR A 35 -15.43 -10.85 -11.72
CA THR A 35 -15.30 -11.84 -12.80
C THR A 35 -15.66 -13.25 -12.35
N LEU A 36 -15.15 -13.68 -11.19
CA LEU A 36 -15.32 -15.05 -10.70
C LEU A 36 -16.70 -15.31 -10.11
N LEU A 37 -17.40 -14.26 -9.63
CA LEU A 37 -18.73 -14.40 -9.04
C LEU A 37 -19.87 -14.13 -10.03
N ALA A 38 -19.63 -13.39 -11.11
CA ALA A 38 -20.63 -13.10 -12.13
C ALA A 38 -21.37 -14.35 -12.67
N PRO A 39 -20.73 -15.51 -12.90
CA PRO A 39 -21.44 -16.69 -13.36
C PRO A 39 -22.58 -17.15 -12.45
N PHE A 40 -22.43 -17.04 -11.12
CA PHE A 40 -23.46 -17.47 -10.17
C PHE A 40 -24.74 -16.63 -10.30
N ILE A 41 -24.63 -15.36 -10.69
CA ILE A 41 -25.80 -14.49 -10.93
C ILE A 41 -26.69 -15.10 -12.02
N ARG A 42 -26.10 -15.55 -13.13
CA ARG A 42 -26.85 -16.15 -14.24
C ARG A 42 -27.37 -17.54 -13.90
N TYR A 43 -26.52 -18.42 -13.37
CA TYR A 43 -26.89 -19.82 -13.12
C TYR A 43 -27.95 -19.96 -12.01
N ASP A 44 -27.94 -19.07 -11.02
CA ASP A 44 -28.94 -19.07 -9.95
C ASP A 44 -30.16 -18.19 -10.31
N GLY A 45 -30.18 -17.54 -11.48
CA GLY A 45 -31.27 -16.71 -11.96
C GLY A 45 -31.53 -15.46 -11.11
N LEU A 46 -30.47 -14.86 -10.56
CA LEU A 46 -30.57 -13.77 -9.60
C LEU A 46 -30.88 -12.44 -10.29
N GLY A 47 -31.94 -11.77 -9.82
CA GLY A 47 -32.22 -10.39 -10.18
C GLY A 47 -31.39 -9.39 -9.38
N TYR A 48 -31.56 -8.10 -9.72
CA TYR A 48 -30.85 -7.00 -9.05
C TYR A 48 -31.03 -7.00 -7.52
N LYS A 49 -32.26 -7.28 -7.04
CA LYS A 49 -32.58 -7.24 -5.62
C LYS A 49 -31.85 -8.33 -4.85
N GLU A 50 -31.83 -9.54 -5.39
CA GLU A 50 -31.13 -10.69 -4.82
C GLU A 50 -29.62 -10.44 -4.80
N VAL A 51 -29.04 -9.94 -5.89
CA VAL A 51 -27.61 -9.59 -5.98
C VAL A 51 -27.24 -8.51 -4.95
N LYS A 52 -28.02 -7.43 -4.87
CA LYS A 52 -27.79 -6.36 -3.88
C LYS A 52 -27.87 -6.87 -2.46
N GLN A 53 -28.87 -7.71 -2.14
CA GLN A 53 -29.04 -8.29 -0.82
C GLN A 53 -27.85 -9.18 -0.45
N ALA A 54 -27.42 -10.06 -1.35
CA ALA A 54 -26.26 -10.94 -1.12
C ALA A 54 -24.97 -10.15 -0.88
N LEU A 55 -24.75 -9.06 -1.65
CA LEU A 55 -23.60 -8.17 -1.46
C LEU A 55 -23.68 -7.37 -0.17
N GLN A 56 -24.87 -6.92 0.22
CA GLN A 56 -25.09 -6.27 1.51
C GLN A 56 -24.74 -7.23 2.65
N GLU A 57 -25.27 -8.45 2.64
CA GLU A 57 -24.95 -9.47 3.64
C GLU A 57 -23.45 -9.76 3.71
N PHE A 58 -22.80 -9.91 2.56
CA PHE A 58 -21.36 -10.08 2.48
C PHE A 58 -20.60 -8.93 3.18
N VAL A 59 -20.89 -7.67 2.80
CA VAL A 59 -20.23 -6.48 3.36
C VAL A 59 -20.45 -6.39 4.88
N PHE A 60 -21.68 -6.59 5.36
CA PHE A 60 -21.96 -6.56 6.79
C PHE A 60 -21.23 -7.67 7.54
N ASN A 61 -21.27 -8.90 7.03
CA ASN A 61 -20.67 -10.07 7.70
C ASN A 61 -19.15 -9.93 7.87
N ILE A 62 -18.44 -9.38 6.88
CA ILE A 62 -16.98 -9.21 6.98
C ILE A 62 -16.56 -8.03 7.86
N ASN A 63 -17.50 -7.15 8.23
CA ASN A 63 -17.27 -6.09 9.22
C ASN A 63 -17.71 -6.47 10.63
N VAL A 64 -18.07 -7.73 10.89
CA VAL A 64 -18.30 -8.23 12.25
C VAL A 64 -16.94 -8.55 12.92
N PRO A 65 -16.60 -7.92 14.07
CA PRO A 65 -15.31 -8.11 14.74
C PRO A 65 -15.24 -9.48 15.41
N THR A 66 -14.65 -10.45 14.71
CA THR A 66 -14.61 -11.86 15.14
C THR A 66 -13.19 -12.37 15.41
N ARG A 67 -12.14 -11.57 15.12
CA ARG A 67 -10.75 -11.95 15.41
C ARG A 67 -10.36 -11.63 16.86
N VAL A 68 -9.32 -12.31 17.33
CA VAL A 68 -8.67 -12.01 18.63
C VAL A 68 -8.35 -10.52 18.71
N GLY A 69 -8.76 -9.86 19.80
CA GLY A 69 -8.66 -8.41 19.96
C GLY A 69 -9.87 -7.62 19.44
N PHE A 70 -10.99 -8.28 19.12
CA PHE A 70 -12.23 -7.64 18.63
C PHE A 70 -12.00 -6.78 17.37
N GLN A 71 -11.19 -7.30 16.45
CA GLN A 71 -10.94 -6.67 15.16
C GLN A 71 -11.62 -7.45 14.04
N THR A 72 -12.02 -6.72 13.00
CA THR A 72 -12.51 -7.30 11.75
C THR A 72 -11.35 -7.88 10.94
N PRO A 73 -11.61 -8.90 10.11
CA PRO A 73 -10.61 -9.37 9.18
C PRO A 73 -10.23 -8.29 8.17
N PHE A 74 -8.93 -8.02 8.01
CA PHE A 74 -8.45 -7.16 6.94
C PHE A 74 -8.67 -7.88 5.61
N THR A 75 -9.59 -7.35 4.81
CA THR A 75 -9.97 -7.94 3.51
C THR A 75 -9.88 -6.91 2.40
N ASN A 76 -9.46 -7.35 1.22
CA ASN A 76 -9.42 -6.57 0.00
C ASN A 76 -10.10 -7.36 -1.12
N ILE A 77 -10.86 -6.67 -1.97
CA ILE A 77 -11.37 -7.23 -3.22
C ILE A 77 -10.84 -6.41 -4.41
N THR A 78 -10.41 -7.10 -5.46
CA THR A 78 -10.04 -6.47 -6.73
C THR A 78 -11.14 -6.74 -7.74
N LEU A 79 -11.59 -5.67 -8.40
CA LEU A 79 -12.68 -5.66 -9.36
C LEU A 79 -12.12 -5.31 -10.73
N ASP A 80 -12.38 -6.18 -11.70
CA ASP A 80 -11.86 -6.10 -13.05
C ASP A 80 -12.67 -5.17 -13.94
N LEU A 81 -13.98 -5.01 -13.67
CA LEU A 81 -15.01 -4.32 -14.47
C LEU A 81 -15.32 -4.93 -15.83
N THR A 82 -14.29 -5.38 -16.52
CA THR A 82 -14.37 -6.06 -17.79
C THR A 82 -13.71 -7.42 -17.64
N VAL A 83 -14.33 -8.45 -18.22
CA VAL A 83 -13.76 -9.80 -18.19
C VAL A 83 -12.32 -9.74 -18.71
N PRO A 84 -11.32 -10.08 -17.89
CA PRO A 84 -9.94 -9.98 -18.32
C PRO A 84 -9.65 -11.04 -19.39
N GLU A 85 -8.85 -10.68 -20.41
CA GLU A 85 -8.56 -11.51 -21.59
C GLU A 85 -8.07 -12.92 -21.21
N TYR A 86 -7.32 -13.02 -20.12
CA TYR A 86 -6.79 -14.29 -19.65
C TYR A 86 -7.82 -15.24 -19.05
N TYR A 87 -9.00 -14.76 -18.65
CA TYR A 87 -10.17 -15.57 -18.28
C TYR A 87 -11.19 -15.69 -19.41
N ALA A 88 -11.23 -14.74 -20.35
CA ALA A 88 -12.27 -14.60 -21.37
C ALA A 88 -12.69 -15.91 -22.06
N ASN A 89 -11.73 -16.75 -22.44
CA ASN A 89 -11.98 -18.01 -23.17
C ASN A 89 -11.98 -19.27 -22.27
N GLN A 90 -11.91 -19.12 -20.94
CA GLN A 90 -12.00 -20.24 -20.01
C GLN A 90 -13.48 -20.51 -19.69
N GLY A 91 -13.85 -21.79 -19.64
CA GLY A 91 -15.17 -22.21 -19.16
C GLY A 91 -15.38 -21.81 -17.70
N VAL A 92 -16.57 -21.32 -17.38
CA VAL A 92 -16.91 -20.94 -16.00
C VAL A 92 -17.02 -22.16 -15.10
N VAL A 93 -16.75 -22.00 -13.80
CA VAL A 93 -16.81 -23.10 -12.83
C VAL A 93 -18.01 -22.91 -11.92
N ILE A 94 -18.94 -23.86 -11.96
CA ILE A 94 -20.16 -23.88 -11.12
C ILE A 94 -20.20 -25.22 -10.39
N GLY A 95 -20.34 -25.19 -9.06
CA GLY A 95 -20.37 -26.40 -8.24
C GLY A 95 -19.10 -27.26 -8.30
N GLY A 96 -17.97 -26.69 -8.76
CA GLY A 96 -16.72 -27.42 -8.99
C GLY A 96 -16.56 -27.99 -10.41
N GLU A 97 -17.58 -27.87 -11.26
CA GLU A 97 -17.59 -28.40 -12.62
C GLU A 97 -17.44 -27.28 -13.66
N ILE A 98 -16.62 -27.52 -14.68
CA ILE A 98 -16.43 -26.60 -15.80
C ILE A 98 -17.66 -26.68 -16.71
N GLN A 99 -18.24 -25.52 -17.01
CA GLN A 99 -19.40 -25.38 -17.87
C GLN A 99 -19.02 -25.09 -19.34
N LYS A 100 -20.01 -25.08 -20.23
CA LYS A 100 -19.82 -24.83 -21.67
C LYS A 100 -19.54 -23.35 -21.94
N GLU A 101 -20.23 -22.48 -21.23
CA GLU A 101 -20.15 -21.03 -21.32
C GLU A 101 -18.80 -20.54 -20.78
N ALA A 102 -18.20 -19.57 -21.47
CA ALA A 102 -16.93 -18.98 -21.09
C ALA A 102 -17.13 -17.65 -20.36
N TYR A 103 -16.16 -17.23 -19.53
CA TYR A 103 -16.27 -15.99 -18.75
C TYR A 103 -16.60 -14.76 -19.59
N ARG A 104 -16.15 -14.67 -20.85
CA ARG A 104 -16.47 -13.54 -21.74
C ARG A 104 -17.95 -13.31 -21.97
N GLU A 105 -18.77 -14.32 -21.72
CA GLU A 105 -20.22 -14.27 -21.92
C GLU A 105 -20.95 -13.64 -20.74
N PHE A 106 -20.26 -13.27 -19.64
CA PHE A 106 -20.86 -12.83 -18.37
C PHE A 106 -20.64 -11.33 -18.05
N GLN A 107 -20.44 -10.49 -19.09
CA GLN A 107 -20.19 -9.06 -18.90
C GLN A 107 -21.41 -8.34 -18.30
N GLU A 108 -22.64 -8.73 -18.67
CA GLU A 108 -23.86 -8.14 -18.13
C GLU A 108 -24.02 -8.40 -16.62
N GLU A 109 -23.67 -9.62 -16.17
CA GLU A 109 -23.69 -9.98 -14.75
C GLU A 109 -22.59 -9.27 -13.96
N MET A 110 -21.41 -9.06 -14.55
CA MET A 110 -20.36 -8.24 -13.93
C MET A 110 -20.80 -6.78 -13.75
N GLU A 111 -21.52 -6.22 -14.73
CA GLU A 111 -22.08 -4.87 -14.62
C GLU A 111 -23.16 -4.79 -13.54
N LEU A 112 -24.06 -5.78 -13.49
CA LEU A 112 -25.09 -5.89 -12.44
C LEU A 112 -24.47 -5.98 -11.04
N PHE A 113 -23.44 -6.83 -10.89
CA PHE A 113 -22.67 -6.99 -9.67
C PHE A 113 -22.05 -5.66 -9.22
N ASN A 114 -21.33 -5.00 -10.12
CA ASN A 114 -20.62 -3.76 -9.79
C ASN A 114 -21.58 -2.64 -9.41
N LYS A 115 -22.69 -2.50 -10.14
CA LYS A 115 -23.76 -1.54 -9.81
C LYS A 115 -24.29 -1.78 -8.39
N ALA A 116 -24.67 -3.01 -8.08
CA ALA A 116 -25.21 -3.37 -6.77
C ALA A 116 -24.18 -3.17 -5.65
N PHE A 117 -22.92 -3.57 -5.87
CA PHE A 117 -21.84 -3.42 -4.90
C PHE A 117 -21.57 -1.95 -4.59
N LEU A 118 -21.47 -1.10 -5.61
CA LEU A 118 -21.22 0.33 -5.46
C LEU A 118 -22.39 1.03 -4.74
N GLU A 119 -23.63 0.62 -4.99
CA GLU A 119 -24.81 1.12 -4.26
C GLU A 119 -24.73 0.79 -2.77
N VAL A 120 -24.43 -0.45 -2.40
CA VAL A 120 -24.23 -0.87 -1.00
C VAL A 120 -23.12 -0.04 -0.32
N MET A 121 -22.00 0.15 -0.99
CA MET A 121 -20.87 0.93 -0.45
C MET A 121 -21.20 2.43 -0.34
N ALA A 122 -22.06 2.96 -1.21
CA ALA A 122 -22.49 4.36 -1.18
C ALA A 122 -23.55 4.64 -0.09
N GLU A 123 -24.43 3.67 0.19
CA GLU A 123 -25.42 3.76 1.27
C GLU A 123 -24.75 3.76 2.66
N GLY A 124 -23.78 2.87 2.86
CA GLY A 124 -23.13 2.69 4.16
C GLY A 124 -23.99 1.91 5.16
N ASP A 125 -23.66 1.98 6.45
CA ASP A 125 -24.48 1.38 7.52
C ASP A 125 -25.80 2.17 7.74
N ALA A 126 -26.63 1.73 8.69
CA ALA A 126 -27.89 2.40 9.02
C ALA A 126 -27.74 3.86 9.50
N LYS A 127 -26.52 4.31 9.80
CA LYS A 127 -26.16 5.69 10.18
C LYS A 127 -25.33 6.39 9.10
N GLY A 128 -25.18 5.79 7.92
CA GLY A 128 -24.36 6.31 6.83
C GLY A 128 -22.86 6.27 7.13
N ARG A 129 -22.39 5.39 8.03
CA ARG A 129 -20.96 5.11 8.19
C ARG A 129 -20.46 4.33 6.98
N VAL A 130 -19.24 4.64 6.58
CA VAL A 130 -18.54 3.83 5.60
C VAL A 130 -18.18 2.46 6.21
N PHE A 131 -18.19 1.42 5.39
CA PHE A 131 -17.59 0.15 5.77
C PHE A 131 -16.07 0.21 5.60
N THR A 132 -15.32 -0.18 6.63
CA THR A 132 -13.85 -0.24 6.56
C THR A 132 -13.39 -1.34 5.61
N PHE A 133 -14.12 -2.46 5.58
CA PHE A 133 -13.82 -3.63 4.77
C PHE A 133 -15.03 -4.05 3.90
N PRO A 134 -14.82 -4.77 2.79
CA PRO A 134 -13.52 -5.02 2.20
C PRO A 134 -12.98 -3.70 1.65
N ILE A 135 -11.67 -3.61 1.42
CA ILE A 135 -11.11 -2.50 0.66
C ILE A 135 -11.31 -2.82 -0.83
N PRO A 136 -12.17 -2.09 -1.55
CA PRO A 136 -12.34 -2.32 -2.98
C PRO A 136 -11.20 -1.66 -3.76
N THR A 137 -10.77 -2.36 -4.80
CA THR A 137 -9.74 -1.92 -5.74
C THR A 137 -10.26 -2.09 -7.15
N TYR A 138 -10.25 -1.02 -7.95
CA TYR A 138 -10.67 -1.06 -9.34
C TYR A 138 -9.48 -0.94 -10.28
N ASN A 139 -9.43 -1.84 -11.25
CA ASN A 139 -8.42 -1.84 -12.30
C ASN A 139 -8.81 -0.83 -13.40
N ILE A 140 -7.95 0.17 -13.64
CA ILE A 140 -8.12 1.13 -14.73
C ILE A 140 -7.20 0.73 -15.88
N THR A 141 -7.76 0.03 -16.87
CA THR A 141 -7.07 -0.46 -18.06
C THR A 141 -7.19 0.51 -19.23
N LYS A 142 -6.45 0.25 -20.32
CA LYS A 142 -6.42 1.13 -21.51
C LYS A 142 -7.77 1.19 -22.24
N ASP A 143 -8.56 0.14 -22.11
CA ASP A 143 -9.90 -0.06 -22.67
C ASP A 143 -11.03 0.34 -21.71
N PHE A 144 -10.70 0.91 -20.54
CA PHE A 144 -11.69 1.36 -19.56
C PHE A 144 -12.71 2.33 -20.18
N ASN A 145 -13.99 2.00 -20.08
CA ASN A 145 -15.07 2.83 -20.58
C ASN A 145 -15.47 3.94 -19.59
N TRP A 146 -14.89 5.13 -19.75
CA TRP A 146 -15.15 6.31 -18.93
C TRP A 146 -16.58 6.85 -18.97
N GLU A 147 -17.35 6.47 -19.98
CA GLU A 147 -18.74 6.91 -20.18
C GLU A 147 -19.74 5.78 -19.92
N ASN A 148 -19.32 4.71 -19.22
CA ASN A 148 -20.22 3.64 -18.81
C ASN A 148 -21.19 4.14 -17.71
N PRO A 149 -22.51 4.21 -17.94
CA PRO A 149 -23.48 4.69 -16.95
C PRO A 149 -23.57 3.77 -15.72
N ASN A 150 -23.21 2.49 -15.85
CA ASN A 150 -23.18 1.55 -14.72
C ASN A 150 -22.04 1.89 -13.72
N LEU A 151 -21.12 2.80 -14.08
CA LEU A 151 -20.04 3.26 -13.21
C LEU A 151 -20.31 4.62 -12.56
N ASP A 152 -21.50 5.20 -12.69
CA ASP A 152 -21.83 6.47 -12.01
C ASP A 152 -21.69 6.34 -10.48
N GLY A 153 -22.07 5.18 -9.94
CA GLY A 153 -21.89 4.85 -8.52
C GLY A 153 -20.43 4.86 -8.06
N LEU A 154 -19.48 4.48 -8.94
CA LEU A 154 -18.04 4.47 -8.65
C LEU A 154 -17.54 5.87 -8.32
N TRP A 155 -17.94 6.85 -9.13
CA TRP A 155 -17.53 8.24 -8.93
C TRP A 155 -18.23 8.85 -7.72
N GLN A 156 -19.51 8.52 -7.50
CA GLN A 156 -20.27 9.00 -6.34
C GLN A 156 -19.66 8.53 -5.02
N VAL A 157 -19.37 7.23 -4.91
CA VAL A 157 -18.79 6.66 -3.67
C VAL A 157 -17.35 7.14 -3.46
N THR A 158 -16.58 7.35 -4.54
CA THR A 158 -15.25 7.95 -4.45
C THR A 158 -15.31 9.38 -3.94
N ALA A 159 -16.22 10.19 -4.48
CA ALA A 159 -16.39 11.58 -4.07
C ALA A 159 -16.88 11.72 -2.62
N LYS A 160 -17.75 10.80 -2.16
CA LYS A 160 -18.35 10.81 -0.82
C LYS A 160 -17.41 10.25 0.25
N TYR A 161 -16.88 9.04 0.05
CA TYR A 161 -16.14 8.29 1.08
C TYR A 161 -14.66 8.06 0.74
N GLY A 162 -14.22 8.32 -0.49
CA GLY A 162 -12.86 8.02 -0.92
C GLY A 162 -12.55 6.54 -1.03
N VAL A 163 -13.57 5.73 -1.31
CA VAL A 163 -13.43 4.35 -1.81
C VAL A 163 -13.89 4.35 -3.26
N PRO A 164 -13.25 3.61 -4.17
CA PRO A 164 -12.25 2.57 -3.95
C PRO A 164 -10.80 3.08 -4.10
N TYR A 165 -9.87 2.14 -4.08
CA TYR A 165 -8.54 2.31 -4.65
C TYR A 165 -8.57 2.18 -6.17
N PHE A 166 -7.61 2.83 -6.84
CA PHE A 166 -7.41 2.72 -8.28
C PHE A 166 -6.04 2.11 -8.58
N SER A 167 -6.05 1.03 -9.36
CA SER A 167 -4.86 0.43 -9.97
C SER A 167 -4.71 0.96 -11.39
N ASN A 168 -3.63 1.69 -11.66
CA ASN A 168 -3.37 2.29 -12.97
C ASN A 168 -2.67 1.29 -13.91
N PHE A 169 -3.40 0.65 -14.82
CA PHE A 169 -2.82 -0.21 -15.87
C PHE A 169 -2.63 0.50 -17.21
N ILE A 170 -2.92 1.80 -17.30
CA ILE A 170 -2.77 2.57 -18.55
C ILE A 170 -1.30 2.87 -18.83
N ASN A 171 -0.61 3.49 -17.87
CA ASN A 171 0.76 3.99 -18.03
C ASN A 171 1.77 3.40 -17.04
N SER A 172 1.34 2.56 -16.11
CA SER A 172 2.28 1.83 -15.26
C SER A 172 2.98 0.71 -16.03
N ASP A 173 3.97 0.11 -15.40
CA ASP A 173 4.63 -1.12 -15.83
C ASP A 173 3.88 -2.39 -15.39
N MET A 174 2.64 -2.27 -14.90
CA MET A 174 1.79 -3.41 -14.56
C MET A 174 1.12 -3.99 -15.82
N ASN A 175 1.08 -5.31 -15.93
CA ASN A 175 0.28 -6.01 -16.92
C ASN A 175 -0.83 -6.82 -16.22
N PRO A 176 -2.12 -6.70 -16.61
CA PRO A 176 -3.18 -7.56 -16.06
C PRO A 176 -2.87 -9.06 -16.18
N GLU A 177 -2.13 -9.48 -17.20
CA GLU A 177 -1.72 -10.88 -17.40
C GLU A 177 -0.70 -11.39 -16.36
N ASP A 178 0.01 -10.49 -15.67
CA ASP A 178 0.99 -10.89 -14.64
C ASP A 178 0.30 -11.67 -13.51
N ALA A 179 -0.97 -11.37 -13.21
CA ALA A 179 -1.77 -12.09 -12.22
C ALA A 179 -1.92 -13.59 -12.56
N ARG A 180 -2.06 -13.94 -13.84
CA ARG A 180 -2.13 -15.34 -14.31
C ARG A 180 -0.78 -16.05 -14.22
N SER A 181 0.31 -15.34 -14.43
CA SER A 181 1.66 -15.89 -14.34
C SER A 181 2.00 -16.35 -12.91
N MET A 182 1.43 -15.69 -11.89
CA MET A 182 1.66 -15.99 -10.47
C MET A 182 0.91 -17.24 -9.98
N CYS A 183 -0.27 -17.55 -10.54
CA CYS A 183 -1.09 -18.70 -10.15
C CYS A 183 -0.66 -20.01 -10.85
N CYS A 184 -0.57 -20.02 -12.18
CA CYS A 184 -0.41 -21.28 -12.95
C CYS A 184 0.98 -21.49 -13.55
N ARG A 185 1.78 -20.43 -13.74
CA ARG A 185 2.92 -20.45 -14.67
C ARG A 185 4.14 -19.69 -14.17
N LEU A 186 4.41 -19.68 -12.86
CA LEU A 186 5.57 -18.99 -12.32
C LEU A 186 6.87 -19.62 -12.84
N ARG A 187 7.35 -19.16 -13.99
CA ARG A 187 8.73 -19.34 -14.47
C ARG A 187 9.50 -18.21 -13.84
N ILE A 188 10.37 -18.55 -12.90
CA ILE A 188 11.20 -17.58 -12.20
C ILE A 188 12.31 -17.20 -13.18
N ASP A 189 12.34 -15.94 -13.62
CA ASP A 189 13.58 -15.35 -14.08
C ASP A 189 14.24 -14.66 -12.88
N ASN A 190 15.28 -15.29 -12.35
CA ASN A 190 16.04 -14.75 -11.22
C ASN A 190 16.75 -13.43 -11.56
N ARG A 191 16.71 -12.99 -12.82
CA ARG A 191 17.28 -11.72 -13.29
C ARG A 191 16.39 -10.51 -13.06
N GLU A 192 15.10 -10.71 -12.74
CA GLU A 192 14.13 -9.64 -12.59
C GLU A 192 13.39 -9.69 -11.25
N LEU A 193 13.07 -8.51 -10.69
CA LEU A 193 12.19 -8.41 -9.54
C LEU A 193 10.74 -8.44 -10.04
N LYS A 194 10.06 -9.55 -9.77
CA LYS A 194 8.62 -9.63 -10.05
C LYS A 194 7.84 -8.75 -9.08
N LYS A 195 6.74 -8.19 -9.57
CA LYS A 195 5.79 -7.46 -8.71
C LYS A 195 4.84 -8.44 -8.05
N ARG A 196 4.47 -8.18 -6.78
CA ARG A 196 3.47 -8.98 -6.04
C ARG A 196 2.02 -8.74 -6.54
N GLY A 197 1.87 -7.92 -7.59
CA GLY A 197 0.71 -7.09 -7.88
C GLY A 197 1.04 -5.64 -7.49
N GLY A 198 0.89 -4.69 -8.40
CA GLY A 198 1.58 -3.39 -8.26
C GLY A 198 1.01 -2.42 -7.22
N GLY A 199 -0.07 -2.78 -6.53
CA GLY A 199 -0.64 -2.02 -5.42
C GLY A 199 -0.32 -2.62 -4.04
N LEU A 200 -0.25 -1.77 -3.01
CA LEU A 200 -0.05 -2.17 -1.61
C LEU A 200 -1.05 -3.25 -1.13
N PHE A 201 -2.29 -3.20 -1.63
CA PHE A 201 -3.35 -4.16 -1.34
C PHE A 201 -3.85 -4.90 -2.60
N GLY A 202 -3.03 -4.95 -3.66
CA GLY A 202 -3.41 -5.52 -4.95
C GLY A 202 -2.70 -6.83 -5.27
N SER A 203 -2.65 -7.78 -4.33
CA SER A 203 -1.89 -9.03 -4.52
C SER A 203 -2.57 -10.00 -5.51
N SER A 204 -1.78 -10.74 -6.29
CA SER A 204 -2.28 -11.82 -7.17
C SER A 204 -2.67 -13.09 -6.39
N PRO A 205 -3.45 -14.02 -6.98
CA PRO A 205 -3.83 -15.28 -6.31
C PRO A 205 -2.64 -16.16 -5.94
N LEU A 206 -2.77 -16.93 -4.84
CA LEU A 206 -1.78 -17.92 -4.34
C LEU A 206 -0.37 -17.36 -4.12
N THR A 207 -0.25 -16.05 -3.89
CA THR A 207 0.97 -15.36 -3.52
C THR A 207 0.68 -14.33 -2.43
N GLY A 208 1.74 -13.79 -1.84
CA GLY A 208 1.67 -12.87 -0.71
C GLY A 208 3.07 -12.61 -0.18
N SER A 209 3.18 -12.23 1.09
CA SER A 209 4.48 -12.09 1.76
C SER A 209 4.52 -12.96 3.01
N ILE A 210 5.66 -13.63 3.23
CA ILE A 210 5.89 -14.38 4.48
C ILE A 210 6.12 -13.44 5.67
N GLY A 211 6.47 -12.18 5.41
CA GLY A 211 6.82 -11.21 6.41
C GLY A 211 7.49 -9.98 5.82
N VAL A 212 7.41 -8.88 6.56
CA VAL A 212 7.98 -7.59 6.20
C VAL A 212 9.00 -7.20 7.27
N VAL A 213 10.22 -6.84 6.84
CA VAL A 213 11.22 -6.17 7.66
C VAL A 213 11.36 -4.74 7.18
N THR A 214 11.17 -3.76 8.06
CA THR A 214 11.19 -2.33 7.71
C THR A 214 12.46 -1.67 8.20
N LEU A 215 13.18 -0.99 7.30
CA LEU A 215 14.42 -0.29 7.60
C LEU A 215 14.14 1.14 8.07
N ASN A 216 14.80 1.53 9.16
CA ASN A 216 14.71 2.86 9.76
C ASN A 216 15.69 3.83 9.06
N MET A 217 15.20 4.47 8.00
CA MET A 217 16.01 5.40 7.20
C MET A 217 16.43 6.67 7.97
N PRO A 218 15.58 7.28 8.84
CA PRO A 218 15.98 8.42 9.65
C PRO A 218 17.23 8.16 10.48
N ARG A 219 17.29 7.01 11.16
CA ARG A 219 18.47 6.63 11.96
C ARG A 219 19.72 6.48 11.09
N LEU A 220 19.60 5.88 9.91
CA LEU A 220 20.70 5.82 8.95
C LEU A 220 21.17 7.21 8.52
N GLY A 221 20.23 8.10 8.21
CA GLY A 221 20.54 9.47 7.77
C GLY A 221 21.15 10.33 8.87
N TYR A 222 20.83 10.07 10.14
CA TYR A 222 21.40 10.76 11.28
C TYR A 222 22.81 10.29 11.64
N LEU A 223 23.06 8.98 11.54
CA LEU A 223 24.35 8.40 11.93
C LEU A 223 25.41 8.47 10.83
N ALA A 224 25.00 8.46 9.55
CA ALA A 224 25.93 8.49 8.43
C ALA A 224 26.54 9.89 8.24
N LYS A 225 27.87 9.94 8.09
CA LYS A 225 28.61 11.18 7.78
C LYS A 225 28.44 11.60 6.32
N ASP A 226 28.28 10.63 5.43
CA ASP A 226 28.12 10.83 3.99
C ASP A 226 27.26 9.74 3.32
N GLU A 227 27.03 9.88 2.01
CA GLU A 227 26.24 8.93 1.22
C GLU A 227 26.87 7.52 1.16
N ASP A 228 28.20 7.41 1.19
CA ASP A 228 28.88 6.12 1.08
C ASP A 228 28.73 5.32 2.39
N GLU A 229 28.84 5.99 3.54
CA GLU A 229 28.58 5.39 4.85
C GLU A 229 27.11 4.99 5.02
N PHE A 230 26.18 5.82 4.53
CA PHE A 230 24.75 5.51 4.51
C PHE A 230 24.47 4.22 3.73
N ILE A 231 24.99 4.11 2.49
CA ILE A 231 24.79 2.93 1.64
C ILE A 231 25.47 1.69 2.23
N SER A 232 26.65 1.86 2.83
CA SER A 232 27.37 0.77 3.50
C SER A 232 26.58 0.24 4.70
N ALA A 233 26.00 1.11 5.53
CA ALA A 233 25.16 0.71 6.65
C ALA A 233 23.84 0.07 6.19
N LEU A 234 23.22 0.64 5.15
CA LEU A 234 22.02 0.08 4.52
C LEU A 234 22.28 -1.35 3.99
N ASP A 235 23.42 -1.59 3.35
CA ASP A 235 23.81 -2.92 2.85
C ASP A 235 23.79 -3.97 3.97
N ARG A 236 24.41 -3.63 5.12
CA ARG A 236 24.48 -4.53 6.29
C ARG A 236 23.09 -4.82 6.84
N LEU A 237 22.25 -3.80 6.98
CA LEU A 237 20.88 -3.98 7.47
C LEU A 237 20.01 -4.82 6.51
N MET A 238 20.20 -4.65 5.20
CA MET A 238 19.50 -5.48 4.21
C MET A 238 19.92 -6.95 4.29
N VAL A 239 21.20 -7.23 4.55
CA VAL A 239 21.67 -8.62 4.77
C VAL A 239 21.03 -9.21 6.02
N LEU A 240 20.96 -8.46 7.12
CA LEU A 240 20.29 -8.91 8.35
C LEU A 240 18.79 -9.15 8.13
N ALA A 241 18.12 -8.26 7.39
CA ALA A 241 16.72 -8.43 7.02
C ALA A 241 16.49 -9.71 6.19
N LYS A 242 17.39 -10.01 5.24
CA LYS A 242 17.38 -11.27 4.48
C LYS A 242 17.45 -12.47 5.41
N GLU A 243 18.44 -12.50 6.30
CA GLU A 243 18.66 -13.61 7.23
C GLU A 243 17.43 -13.85 8.10
N SER A 244 16.84 -12.79 8.67
CA SER A 244 15.61 -12.86 9.45
C SER A 244 14.43 -13.47 8.66
N LEU A 245 14.23 -13.02 7.42
CA LEU A 245 13.15 -13.51 6.56
C LEU A 245 13.35 -14.97 6.13
N GLU A 246 14.59 -15.39 5.86
CA GLU A 246 14.91 -16.78 5.52
C GLU A 246 14.73 -17.73 6.71
N VAL A 247 15.08 -17.29 7.93
CA VAL A 247 14.78 -18.04 9.16
C VAL A 247 13.26 -18.20 9.32
N LYS A 248 12.50 -17.12 9.16
CA LYS A 248 11.04 -17.16 9.25
C LYS A 248 10.43 -18.11 8.22
N ARG A 249 10.93 -18.11 6.99
CA ARG A 249 10.48 -19.03 5.93
C ARG A 249 10.60 -20.49 6.33
N LYS A 250 11.74 -20.89 6.90
CA LYS A 250 11.98 -22.26 7.37
C LYS A 250 10.99 -22.66 8.48
N VAL A 251 10.71 -21.75 9.41
CA VAL A 251 9.73 -21.98 10.48
C VAL A 251 8.32 -22.15 9.91
N LEU A 252 7.90 -21.28 8.96
CA LEU A 252 6.59 -21.38 8.32
C LEU A 252 6.42 -22.69 7.55
N GLU A 253 7.42 -23.12 6.77
CA GLU A 253 7.38 -24.42 6.08
C GLU A 253 7.19 -25.58 7.06
N LYS A 254 7.98 -25.59 8.15
CA LYS A 254 7.88 -26.63 9.19
C LYS A 254 6.48 -26.65 9.82
N PHE A 255 5.96 -25.50 10.24
CA PHE A 255 4.65 -25.41 10.89
C PHE A 255 3.50 -25.73 9.93
N THR A 256 3.60 -25.39 8.65
CA THR A 256 2.62 -25.81 7.64
C THR A 256 2.66 -27.33 7.45
N GLU A 257 3.84 -27.93 7.40
CA GLU A 257 3.99 -29.39 7.29
C GLU A 257 3.40 -30.12 8.49
N GLU A 258 3.67 -29.64 9.71
CA GLU A 258 3.14 -30.16 10.99
C GLU A 258 1.63 -29.93 11.17
N GLY A 259 0.97 -29.20 10.26
CA GLY A 259 -0.48 -29.02 10.26
C GLY A 259 -0.98 -27.87 11.13
N LEU A 260 -0.11 -26.97 11.59
CA LEU A 260 -0.51 -25.77 12.36
C LEU A 260 -1.26 -24.73 11.50
N TYR A 261 -1.19 -24.85 10.18
CA TYR A 261 -1.91 -23.99 9.22
C TYR A 261 -2.76 -24.82 8.24
N PRO A 262 -3.84 -25.50 8.69
CA PRO A 262 -4.54 -26.51 7.90
C PRO A 262 -5.18 -25.94 6.63
N TYR A 263 -5.83 -24.77 6.70
CA TYR A 263 -6.41 -24.11 5.53
C TYR A 263 -5.34 -23.72 4.52
N THR A 264 -4.25 -23.08 4.97
CA THR A 264 -3.13 -22.69 4.11
C THR A 264 -2.47 -23.92 3.47
N LYS A 265 -2.26 -25.00 4.25
CA LYS A 265 -1.74 -26.27 3.75
C LYS A 265 -2.60 -26.82 2.61
N TYR A 266 -3.93 -26.80 2.80
CA TYR A 266 -4.86 -27.22 1.76
C TYR A 266 -4.75 -26.35 0.51
N TYR A 267 -4.89 -25.03 0.61
CA TYR A 267 -4.89 -24.15 -0.57
C TYR A 267 -3.53 -24.05 -1.27
N LEU A 268 -2.42 -24.30 -0.57
CA LEU A 268 -1.07 -24.30 -1.15
C LEU A 268 -0.56 -25.70 -1.55
N ARG A 269 -1.39 -26.76 -1.46
CA ARG A 269 -1.00 -28.13 -1.79
C ARG A 269 -0.43 -28.28 -3.21
N GLY A 270 -1.03 -27.61 -4.20
CA GLY A 270 -0.52 -27.64 -5.58
C GLY A 270 0.83 -26.93 -5.75
N VAL A 271 1.12 -25.93 -4.92
CA VAL A 271 2.44 -25.27 -4.87
C VAL A 271 3.47 -26.25 -4.30
N LYS A 272 3.13 -26.92 -3.19
CA LYS A 272 3.96 -27.94 -2.55
C LYS A 272 4.26 -29.11 -3.49
N GLU A 273 3.26 -29.65 -4.17
CA GLU A 273 3.43 -30.75 -5.15
C GLU A 273 4.38 -30.36 -6.28
N ARG A 274 4.32 -29.10 -6.73
CA ARG A 274 5.12 -28.61 -7.85
C ARG A 274 6.56 -28.24 -7.47
N PHE A 275 6.76 -27.64 -6.30
CA PHE A 275 8.03 -27.01 -5.93
C PHE A 275 8.70 -27.64 -4.69
N GLY A 276 8.03 -28.54 -3.98
CA GLY A 276 8.52 -29.12 -2.72
C GLY A 276 8.36 -28.21 -1.50
N GLU A 277 7.86 -26.98 -1.67
CA GLU A 277 7.72 -25.94 -0.65
C GLU A 277 6.32 -25.30 -0.73
N TYR A 278 5.67 -25.04 0.40
CA TYR A 278 4.32 -24.41 0.43
C TYR A 278 4.38 -22.93 0.07
N TRP A 279 5.36 -22.22 0.60
CA TRP A 279 5.47 -20.76 0.55
C TRP A 279 6.34 -20.28 -0.62
N LYS A 280 6.63 -21.14 -1.61
CA LYS A 280 7.54 -20.83 -2.73
C LYS A 280 7.18 -19.55 -3.47
N ASN A 281 5.89 -19.36 -3.71
CA ASN A 281 5.37 -18.20 -4.44
C ASN A 281 5.32 -16.92 -3.60
N HIS A 282 5.54 -16.99 -2.28
CA HIS A 282 5.43 -15.85 -1.37
C HIS A 282 6.75 -15.09 -1.27
N PHE A 283 6.67 -13.76 -1.27
CA PHE A 283 7.80 -12.86 -1.21
C PHE A 283 8.35 -12.72 0.21
N SER A 284 9.67 -12.53 0.30
CA SER A 284 10.37 -11.98 1.46
C SER A 284 10.43 -10.46 1.28
N THR A 285 9.70 -9.70 2.10
CA THR A 285 9.52 -8.26 1.87
C THR A 285 10.47 -7.43 2.73
N ILE A 286 11.25 -6.57 2.08
CA ILE A 286 12.04 -5.54 2.75
C ILE A 286 11.42 -4.19 2.39
N GLY A 287 11.04 -3.44 3.42
CA GLY A 287 10.47 -2.11 3.27
C GLY A 287 11.30 -1.06 4.00
N LEU A 288 10.84 0.19 3.94
CA LEU A 288 11.50 1.32 4.59
C LEU A 288 10.47 2.33 5.08
N VAL A 289 10.90 3.17 6.02
CA VAL A 289 10.13 4.31 6.52
C VAL A 289 11.04 5.52 6.75
N GLY A 290 10.50 6.73 6.60
CA GLY A 290 11.15 7.97 7.00
C GLY A 290 12.27 8.45 6.06
N MET A 291 12.20 8.18 4.76
CA MET A 291 13.23 8.67 3.83
C MET A 291 13.29 10.20 3.78
N ASN A 292 12.16 10.88 4.01
CA ASN A 292 12.14 12.34 4.17
C ASN A 292 13.03 12.80 5.32
N GLU A 293 12.87 12.21 6.50
CA GLU A 293 13.69 12.57 7.66
C GLU A 293 15.13 12.10 7.51
N ALA A 294 15.40 11.01 6.79
CA ALA A 294 16.76 10.63 6.41
C ALA A 294 17.45 11.75 5.62
N CYS A 295 16.77 12.32 4.62
CA CYS A 295 17.29 13.43 3.82
C CYS A 295 17.47 14.71 4.67
N LEU A 296 16.53 15.00 5.58
CA LEU A 296 16.66 16.13 6.51
C LEU A 296 17.88 16.00 7.41
N ASN A 297 18.12 14.82 7.99
CA ASN A 297 19.26 14.58 8.86
C ASN A 297 20.60 14.63 8.09
N MET A 298 20.66 14.13 6.85
CA MET A 298 21.90 14.13 6.05
C MET A 298 22.22 15.46 5.37
N PHE A 299 21.20 16.13 4.83
CA PHE A 299 21.39 17.26 3.91
C PHE A 299 20.76 18.56 4.40
N GLY A 300 19.94 18.54 5.45
CA GLY A 300 19.13 19.70 5.85
C GLY A 300 17.98 20.01 4.89
N GLU A 301 17.73 19.17 3.88
CA GLU A 301 16.72 19.36 2.85
C GLU A 301 15.73 18.19 2.83
N ASN A 302 14.44 18.49 2.68
CA ASN A 302 13.39 17.47 2.61
C ASN A 302 13.47 16.66 1.29
N ILE A 303 12.72 15.56 1.21
CA ILE A 303 12.70 14.68 0.02
C ILE A 303 12.26 15.39 -1.27
N ALA A 304 11.62 16.54 -1.16
CA ALA A 304 11.16 17.33 -2.29
C ALA A 304 12.21 18.29 -2.86
N SER A 305 13.45 18.28 -2.36
CA SER A 305 14.56 18.93 -3.06
C SER A 305 15.07 18.05 -4.19
N LYS A 306 15.66 18.66 -5.24
CA LYS A 306 16.24 17.90 -6.36
C LYS A 306 17.32 16.93 -5.88
N LYS A 307 18.21 17.39 -5.00
CA LYS A 307 19.30 16.61 -4.41
C LYS A 307 18.76 15.39 -3.65
N SER A 308 17.77 15.60 -2.78
CA SER A 308 17.17 14.53 -1.97
C SER A 308 16.35 13.53 -2.80
N ARG A 309 15.65 13.97 -3.86
CA ARG A 309 14.98 13.06 -4.80
C ARG A 309 15.97 12.18 -5.55
N GLU A 310 17.07 12.76 -6.04
CA GLU A 310 18.11 12.02 -6.75
C GLU A 310 18.80 11.00 -5.82
N PHE A 311 19.09 11.40 -4.57
CA PHE A 311 19.63 10.49 -3.56
C PHE A 311 18.65 9.34 -3.25
N THR A 312 17.38 9.66 -2.99
CA THR A 312 16.33 8.67 -2.73
C THR A 312 16.21 7.68 -3.89
N SER A 313 16.24 8.17 -5.13
CA SER A 313 16.22 7.33 -6.33
C SER A 313 17.39 6.34 -6.35
N ARG A 314 18.62 6.80 -6.06
CA ARG A 314 19.81 5.94 -5.98
C ARG A 314 19.71 4.91 -4.85
N VAL A 315 19.18 5.29 -3.68
CA VAL A 315 18.97 4.39 -2.56
C VAL A 315 17.99 3.28 -2.93
N LEU A 316 16.85 3.62 -3.55
CA LEU A 316 15.86 2.62 -3.98
C LEU A 316 16.41 1.69 -5.07
N ASP A 317 17.19 2.22 -6.03
CA ASP A 317 17.84 1.39 -7.05
C ASP A 317 18.87 0.44 -6.43
N PHE A 318 19.67 0.92 -5.48
CA PHE A 318 20.59 0.09 -4.71
C PHE A 318 19.86 -1.05 -3.97
N MET A 319 18.74 -0.73 -3.31
CA MET A 319 17.94 -1.74 -2.61
C MET A 319 17.40 -2.79 -3.59
N ARG A 320 16.89 -2.37 -4.75
CA ARG A 320 16.40 -3.31 -5.79
C ARG A 320 17.52 -4.23 -6.29
N ASP A 321 18.69 -3.68 -6.58
CA ASP A 321 19.85 -4.45 -7.01
C ASP A 321 20.28 -5.48 -5.95
N LYS A 322 20.20 -5.11 -4.67
CA LYS A 322 20.50 -6.02 -3.56
C LYS A 322 19.47 -7.13 -3.44
N LEU A 323 18.18 -6.82 -3.56
CA LEU A 323 17.10 -7.81 -3.55
C LEU A 323 17.24 -8.81 -4.70
N LEU A 324 17.64 -8.37 -5.90
CA LEU A 324 17.93 -9.26 -7.03
C LEU A 324 19.02 -10.29 -6.69
N ARG A 325 20.10 -9.84 -6.04
CA ARG A 325 21.16 -10.74 -5.59
C ARG A 325 20.64 -11.73 -4.55
N PHE A 326 19.80 -11.28 -3.62
CA PHE A 326 19.18 -12.18 -2.64
C PHE A 326 18.30 -13.25 -3.31
N GLN A 327 17.52 -12.91 -4.34
CA GLN A 327 16.76 -13.90 -5.09
C GLN A 327 17.67 -14.94 -5.75
N ALA A 328 18.77 -14.49 -6.35
CA ALA A 328 19.73 -15.39 -6.99
C ALA A 328 20.46 -16.29 -5.97
N GLU A 329 20.77 -15.75 -4.79
CA GLU A 329 21.45 -16.47 -3.70
C GLU A 329 20.55 -17.52 -3.03
N THR A 330 19.31 -17.16 -2.69
CA THR A 330 18.43 -18.02 -1.88
C THR A 330 17.43 -18.81 -2.71
N GLY A 331 17.20 -18.42 -3.96
CA GLY A 331 16.15 -19.00 -4.82
C GLY A 331 14.72 -18.64 -4.38
N ASN A 332 14.55 -17.65 -3.49
CA ASN A 332 13.25 -17.17 -3.02
C ASN A 332 12.92 -15.79 -3.60
N ASN A 333 11.63 -15.44 -3.66
CA ASN A 333 11.19 -14.15 -4.19
C ASN A 333 11.41 -13.03 -3.16
N TYR A 334 11.88 -11.86 -3.62
CA TYR A 334 12.07 -10.66 -2.80
C TYR A 334 11.39 -9.46 -3.42
N ASN A 335 10.88 -8.56 -2.60
CA ASN A 335 10.28 -7.31 -3.09
C ASN A 335 10.55 -6.12 -2.16
N LEU A 336 10.48 -4.93 -2.76
CA LEU A 336 10.65 -3.65 -2.08
C LEU A 336 9.29 -3.02 -1.83
N GLU A 337 8.94 -2.76 -0.57
CA GLU A 337 7.63 -2.22 -0.18
C GLU A 337 7.73 -0.82 0.43
N ALA A 338 6.81 0.05 0.03
CA ALA A 338 6.58 1.32 0.68
C ALA A 338 5.77 1.06 1.96
N THR A 339 6.45 0.80 3.07
CA THR A 339 5.80 0.34 4.31
C THR A 339 4.71 1.34 4.77
N PRO A 340 3.47 0.88 5.00
CA PRO A 340 2.37 1.75 5.45
C PRO A 340 2.63 2.34 6.84
N ALA A 341 3.39 1.62 7.66
CA ALA A 341 3.99 2.12 8.90
C ALA A 341 3.00 2.76 9.88
N GLU A 342 1.80 2.18 10.07
CA GLU A 342 0.80 2.72 11.00
C GLU A 342 1.37 2.91 12.41
N GLY A 343 1.84 1.82 13.05
CA GLY A 343 2.54 1.88 14.32
C GLY A 343 4.03 2.22 14.18
N THR A 344 4.71 1.66 13.17
CA THR A 344 6.17 1.81 13.02
C THR A 344 6.65 3.25 12.83
N SER A 345 5.87 4.09 12.15
CA SER A 345 6.17 5.52 12.02
C SER A 345 6.31 6.20 13.41
N TYR A 346 5.39 5.89 14.32
CA TYR A 346 5.38 6.41 15.70
C TYR A 346 6.47 5.74 16.55
N ARG A 347 6.49 4.40 16.56
CA ARG A 347 7.36 3.61 17.44
C ARG A 347 8.84 3.87 17.19
N LEU A 348 9.27 3.90 15.93
CA LEU A 348 10.68 4.15 15.61
C LEU A 348 11.06 5.58 15.99
N ALA A 349 10.25 6.57 15.63
CA ALA A 349 10.50 7.97 15.97
C ALA A 349 10.61 8.18 17.49
N LYS A 350 9.73 7.53 18.28
CA LYS A 350 9.79 7.58 19.74
C LYS A 350 11.08 6.98 20.30
N LYS A 351 11.48 5.79 19.83
CA LYS A 351 12.74 5.14 20.25
C LYS A 351 13.96 5.97 19.86
N ASP A 352 13.94 6.54 18.66
CA ASP A 352 15.00 7.40 18.16
C ASP A 352 15.12 8.68 18.97
N LYS A 353 14.01 9.37 19.26
CA LYS A 353 14.02 10.56 20.11
C LYS A 353 14.52 10.28 21.53
N ALA A 354 14.27 9.09 22.07
CA ALA A 354 14.79 8.70 23.38
C ALA A 354 16.31 8.47 23.37
N ARG A 355 16.86 7.90 22.29
CA ARG A 355 18.29 7.56 22.17
C ARG A 355 19.14 8.70 21.62
N TYR A 356 18.60 9.44 20.66
CA TYR A 356 19.25 10.51 19.92
C TYR A 356 18.32 11.74 19.89
N PRO A 357 18.24 12.55 20.97
CA PRO A 357 17.26 13.65 21.05
C PRO A 357 17.29 14.64 19.86
N GLU A 358 18.46 14.83 19.25
CA GLU A 358 18.69 15.72 18.10
C GLU A 358 18.30 15.12 16.74
N ILE A 359 17.94 13.83 16.66
CA ILE A 359 17.47 13.24 15.38
C ILE A 359 16.17 13.88 14.94
N ILE A 360 16.10 14.35 13.70
CA ILE A 360 14.92 15.05 13.20
C ILE A 360 13.77 14.07 12.96
N CYS A 361 12.59 14.38 13.51
CA CYS A 361 11.32 13.72 13.16
C CYS A 361 10.41 14.61 12.30
N ALA A 362 9.33 14.05 11.74
CA ALA A 362 8.47 14.75 10.77
C ALA A 362 7.76 16.00 11.36
N ASN A 363 7.52 15.99 12.67
CA ASN A 363 6.89 17.06 13.44
C ASN A 363 7.84 17.63 14.51
N GLU A 364 9.12 17.80 14.18
CA GLU A 364 10.17 18.24 15.10
C GLU A 364 9.79 19.45 15.96
N ALA A 365 9.19 20.48 15.35
CA ALA A 365 8.81 21.70 16.03
C ALA A 365 7.67 21.48 17.04
N GLU A 366 6.72 20.59 16.73
CA GLU A 366 5.62 20.24 17.63
C GLU A 366 6.08 19.27 18.72
N TRP A 367 6.97 18.32 18.39
CA TRP A 367 7.57 17.41 19.36
C TRP A 367 8.33 18.16 20.46
N LYS A 368 9.12 19.18 20.10
CA LYS A 368 9.77 20.08 21.07
C LYS A 368 8.80 20.81 22.00
N LYS A 369 7.51 20.91 21.63
CA LYS A 369 6.42 21.48 22.44
C LYS A 369 5.62 20.42 23.21
N GLY A 370 6.07 19.16 23.22
CA GLY A 370 5.44 18.05 23.92
C GLY A 370 4.50 17.18 23.07
N ALA A 371 4.44 17.37 21.75
CA ALA A 371 3.71 16.46 20.87
C ALA A 371 4.42 15.10 20.73
N GLU A 372 3.68 14.08 20.30
CA GLU A 372 4.22 12.75 20.07
C GLU A 372 4.96 12.70 18.72
N PRO A 373 6.19 12.14 18.64
CA PRO A 373 6.99 12.19 17.41
C PRO A 373 6.52 11.15 16.39
N PHE A 374 6.65 11.44 15.09
CA PHE A 374 6.43 10.43 14.05
C PHE A 374 7.38 10.62 12.86
N TYR A 375 7.52 9.57 12.04
CA TYR A 375 8.23 9.62 10.76
C TYR A 375 7.29 9.61 9.57
N THR A 376 7.71 10.25 8.48
CA THR A 376 6.96 10.22 7.22
C THR A 376 6.93 8.80 6.67
N ASN A 377 5.77 8.37 6.18
CA ASN A 377 5.61 7.02 5.63
C ASN A 377 6.54 6.81 4.43
N SER A 378 7.28 5.69 4.42
CA SER A 378 8.15 5.27 3.30
C SER A 378 8.99 6.41 2.68
N THR A 379 8.73 6.75 1.42
CA THR A 379 9.33 7.85 0.65
C THR A 379 8.31 8.92 0.25
N GLN A 380 7.20 9.01 0.98
CA GLN A 380 6.18 10.01 0.72
C GLN A 380 6.74 11.42 0.97
N LEU A 381 6.09 12.42 0.38
CA LEU A 381 6.30 13.82 0.75
C LEU A 381 5.88 14.06 2.20
N PRO A 382 6.43 15.08 2.88
CA PRO A 382 5.84 15.58 4.11
C PRO A 382 4.35 15.84 3.94
N VAL A 383 3.53 15.45 4.91
CA VAL A 383 2.06 15.53 4.82
C VAL A 383 1.52 16.95 4.69
N ASN A 384 2.37 17.95 4.91
CA ASN A 384 2.06 19.38 4.84
C ASN A 384 2.82 20.10 3.72
N TYR A 385 3.35 19.37 2.74
CA TYR A 385 4.25 19.92 1.73
C TYR A 385 3.56 20.87 0.74
N THR A 386 2.50 20.41 0.07
CA THR A 386 1.77 21.17 -0.95
C THR A 386 0.28 20.84 -0.92
N GLU A 387 -0.54 21.76 -1.42
CA GLU A 387 -1.97 21.61 -1.66
C GLU A 387 -2.26 21.29 -3.13
N ASP A 388 -1.24 21.32 -4.01
CA ASP A 388 -1.36 20.99 -5.43
C ASP A 388 -1.06 19.49 -5.65
N VAL A 389 -2.11 18.74 -5.98
CA VAL A 389 -2.00 17.29 -6.23
C VAL A 389 -1.06 16.95 -7.38
N PHE A 390 -1.01 17.78 -8.44
CA PHE A 390 -0.15 17.51 -9.59
C PHE A 390 1.31 17.84 -9.30
N GLU A 391 1.59 18.85 -8.46
CA GLU A 391 2.95 19.05 -7.93
C GLU A 391 3.42 17.84 -7.13
N ALA A 392 2.57 17.34 -6.22
CA ALA A 392 2.90 16.16 -5.44
C ALA A 392 3.14 14.93 -6.32
N LEU A 393 2.30 14.72 -7.33
CA LEU A 393 2.44 13.64 -8.33
C LEU A 393 3.73 13.79 -9.14
N ASP A 394 4.03 14.99 -9.65
CA ASP A 394 5.26 15.27 -10.41
C ASP A 394 6.54 14.95 -9.61
N LEU A 395 6.51 15.18 -8.29
CA LEU A 395 7.63 14.90 -7.40
C LEU A 395 7.75 13.43 -7.00
N GLN A 396 6.64 12.69 -6.99
CA GLN A 396 6.57 11.34 -6.44
C GLN A 396 6.56 10.22 -7.50
N ASP A 397 6.08 10.47 -8.72
CA ASP A 397 5.85 9.42 -9.74
C ASP A 397 7.09 8.54 -9.99
N ALA A 398 8.25 9.16 -10.20
CA ALA A 398 9.51 8.45 -10.46
C ALA A 398 10.05 7.67 -9.24
N ILE A 399 9.70 8.10 -8.02
CA ILE A 399 10.11 7.43 -6.78
C ILE A 399 9.18 6.25 -6.53
N GLN A 400 7.86 6.46 -6.64
CA GLN A 400 6.85 5.47 -6.31
C GLN A 400 6.87 4.28 -7.28
N THR A 401 7.22 4.50 -8.55
CA THR A 401 7.37 3.43 -9.54
C THR A 401 8.53 2.46 -9.26
N LYS A 402 9.45 2.78 -8.35
CA LYS A 402 10.58 1.89 -7.97
C LYS A 402 10.17 0.78 -7.02
N TYR A 403 9.03 0.89 -6.34
CA TYR A 403 8.55 -0.17 -5.46
C TYR A 403 8.01 -1.35 -6.27
N THR A 404 8.33 -2.56 -5.84
CA THR A 404 7.91 -3.82 -6.49
C THR A 404 6.94 -4.63 -5.64
N GLY A 405 6.94 -4.41 -4.33
CA GLY A 405 6.09 -5.11 -3.37
C GLY A 405 4.78 -4.42 -3.05
N GLY A 406 4.67 -3.15 -3.38
CA GLY A 406 3.47 -2.36 -3.17
C GLY A 406 3.82 -0.92 -2.80
N THR A 407 3.11 0.01 -3.41
CA THR A 407 3.07 1.41 -3.01
C THR A 407 1.63 1.92 -3.10
N VAL A 408 1.37 3.10 -2.54
CA VAL A 408 0.15 3.86 -2.71
C VAL A 408 0.48 5.36 -2.65
N PHE A 409 -0.10 6.13 -3.56
CA PHE A 409 -0.17 7.58 -3.44
C PHE A 409 -1.53 8.01 -2.90
N HIS A 410 -1.55 8.68 -1.74
CA HIS A 410 -2.79 9.12 -1.10
C HIS A 410 -3.09 10.58 -1.43
N MET A 411 -4.24 10.83 -2.05
CA MET A 411 -4.79 12.17 -2.23
C MET A 411 -5.78 12.48 -1.11
N PHE A 412 -5.31 13.13 -0.04
CA PHE A 412 -6.18 13.57 1.05
C PHE A 412 -6.85 14.90 0.69
N ALA A 413 -8.18 14.91 0.66
CA ALA A 413 -9.01 16.08 0.40
C ALA A 413 -9.73 16.52 1.69
N GLY A 414 -10.01 17.82 1.83
CA GLY A 414 -10.61 18.39 3.04
C GLY A 414 -12.02 17.90 3.30
N GLU A 415 -12.85 17.88 2.26
CA GLU A 415 -14.22 17.37 2.33
C GLU A 415 -14.60 16.68 1.02
N ARG A 416 -15.82 16.13 0.98
CA ARG A 416 -16.35 15.46 -0.21
C ARG A 416 -16.38 16.40 -1.41
N VAL A 417 -16.15 15.85 -2.60
CA VAL A 417 -16.37 16.59 -3.85
C VAL A 417 -17.87 16.55 -4.17
N LYS A 418 -18.46 17.71 -4.50
CA LYS A 418 -19.90 17.83 -4.77
C LYS A 418 -20.31 17.22 -6.10
N ASP A 419 -19.50 17.45 -7.14
CA ASP A 419 -19.69 16.88 -8.47
C ASP A 419 -18.77 15.65 -8.66
N PRO A 420 -19.33 14.42 -8.69
CA PRO A 420 -18.55 13.19 -8.92
C PRO A 420 -17.75 13.20 -10.22
N THR A 421 -18.19 13.95 -11.23
CA THR A 421 -17.50 14.07 -12.53
C THR A 421 -16.10 14.64 -12.37
N THR A 422 -15.91 15.57 -11.43
CA THR A 422 -14.60 16.13 -11.10
C THR A 422 -13.61 15.05 -10.64
N VAL A 423 -14.08 14.08 -9.85
CA VAL A 423 -13.25 12.93 -9.42
C VAL A 423 -12.95 12.00 -10.59
N LYS A 424 -13.95 11.71 -11.44
CA LYS A 424 -13.77 10.92 -12.69
C LYS A 424 -12.65 11.51 -13.55
N VAL A 425 -12.71 12.82 -13.79
CA VAL A 425 -11.73 13.55 -14.59
C VAL A 425 -10.35 13.54 -13.95
N LEU A 426 -10.25 13.70 -12.62
CA LEU A 426 -8.99 13.62 -11.89
C LEU A 426 -8.34 12.23 -12.03
N VAL A 427 -9.10 11.16 -11.76
CA VAL A 427 -8.62 9.77 -11.86
C VAL A 427 -8.13 9.48 -13.27
N ARG A 428 -8.91 9.87 -14.30
CA ARG A 428 -8.52 9.74 -15.71
C ARG A 428 -7.19 10.41 -16.01
N ARG A 429 -7.04 11.67 -15.62
CA ARG A 429 -5.82 12.45 -15.85
C ARG A 429 -4.61 11.84 -15.15
N ILE A 430 -4.79 11.31 -13.94
CA ILE A 430 -3.71 10.65 -13.22
C ILE A 430 -3.25 9.41 -13.99
N CYS A 431 -4.17 8.54 -14.39
CA CYS A 431 -3.84 7.34 -15.16
C CYS A 431 -3.22 7.66 -16.52
N GLU A 432 -3.65 8.73 -17.20
CA GLU A 432 -3.15 9.15 -18.51
C GLU A 432 -1.80 9.89 -18.48
N LEU A 433 -1.40 10.48 -17.35
CA LEU A 433 -0.20 11.33 -17.25
C LEU A 433 0.93 10.74 -16.41
N TYR A 434 0.62 9.84 -15.48
CA TYR A 434 1.56 9.32 -14.49
C TYR A 434 1.65 7.80 -14.54
N ARG A 435 2.78 7.28 -14.07
CA ARG A 435 3.13 5.85 -14.12
C ARG A 435 2.91 5.15 -12.79
N LEU A 436 2.64 5.90 -11.72
CA LEU A 436 2.39 5.36 -10.40
C LEU A 436 1.30 4.27 -10.46
N PRO A 437 1.53 3.13 -9.81
CA PRO A 437 0.69 1.96 -10.02
C PRO A 437 -0.62 2.02 -9.24
N TYR A 438 -0.67 2.79 -8.14
CA TYR A 438 -1.73 2.65 -7.15
C TYR A 438 -1.98 3.94 -6.39
N PHE A 439 -3.24 4.37 -6.31
CA PHE A 439 -3.59 5.61 -5.63
C PHE A 439 -5.02 5.62 -5.07
N THR A 440 -5.27 6.58 -4.18
CA THR A 440 -6.59 6.81 -3.57
C THR A 440 -6.96 8.28 -3.60
N PHE A 441 -8.24 8.57 -3.73
CA PHE A 441 -8.83 9.82 -3.29
C PHE A 441 -9.43 9.64 -1.88
N THR A 442 -9.25 10.58 -0.96
CA THR A 442 -9.71 10.42 0.43
C THR A 442 -10.20 11.75 0.98
N PRO A 443 -11.52 12.02 0.95
CA PRO A 443 -12.12 13.14 1.66
C PRO A 443 -12.16 12.87 3.17
N THR A 444 -12.05 13.91 3.98
CA THR A 444 -12.41 13.85 5.41
C THR A 444 -13.91 14.09 5.57
N PHE A 445 -14.54 13.33 6.46
CA PHE A 445 -15.96 13.45 6.78
C PHE A 445 -16.20 13.08 8.23
N SER A 446 -17.36 13.43 8.75
CA SER A 446 -17.74 13.20 10.14
C SER A 446 -19.04 12.42 10.22
N VAL A 447 -19.25 11.67 11.30
CA VAL A 447 -20.49 10.93 11.53
C VAL A 447 -21.07 11.31 12.88
N CYS A 448 -22.31 11.80 12.88
CA CYS A 448 -23.11 12.03 14.07
C CYS A 448 -23.90 10.75 14.43
N PRO A 449 -23.96 10.34 15.72
CA PRO A 449 -24.79 9.21 16.15
C PRO A 449 -26.29 9.38 15.81
N THR A 450 -26.76 10.63 15.74
CA THR A 450 -28.15 10.98 15.47
C THR A 450 -28.38 11.28 13.99
N HIS A 451 -27.64 12.24 13.41
CA HIS A 451 -27.88 12.75 12.06
C HIS A 451 -27.08 12.04 10.95
N GLY A 452 -26.15 11.15 11.31
CA GLY A 452 -25.37 10.38 10.35
C GLY A 452 -24.26 11.19 9.68
N TYR A 453 -24.06 10.98 8.38
CA TYR A 453 -22.95 11.56 7.60
C TYR A 453 -22.98 13.09 7.56
N ILE A 454 -21.83 13.71 7.81
CA ILE A 454 -21.58 15.15 7.72
C ILE A 454 -20.33 15.35 6.85
N ALA A 455 -20.40 16.24 5.86
CA ALA A 455 -19.25 16.58 5.02
C ALA A 455 -18.20 17.35 5.82
N GLY A 456 -16.92 17.00 5.67
CA GLY A 456 -15.81 17.70 6.31
C GLY A 456 -15.52 17.28 7.74
N GLU A 457 -14.54 17.96 8.33
CA GLU A 457 -14.02 17.72 9.67
C GLU A 457 -14.81 18.52 10.72
N HIS A 458 -15.74 17.85 11.38
CA HIS A 458 -16.53 18.37 12.47
C HIS A 458 -16.32 17.46 13.68
N TYR A 459 -15.85 18.00 14.80
CA TYR A 459 -15.78 17.29 16.10
C TYR A 459 -17.07 17.41 16.91
N THR A 460 -17.95 18.31 16.48
CA THR A 460 -19.26 18.54 17.08
C THR A 460 -20.28 18.69 15.97
N CYS A 461 -21.41 18.00 16.10
CA CYS A 461 -22.47 18.05 15.11
C CYS A 461 -23.07 19.46 15.03
N PRO A 462 -23.14 20.08 13.84
CA PRO A 462 -23.70 21.42 13.67
C PRO A 462 -25.21 21.49 13.94
N GLU A 463 -25.90 20.36 13.95
CA GLU A 463 -27.36 20.28 14.13
C GLU A 463 -27.77 20.01 15.60
N CYS A 464 -27.16 19.03 16.28
CA CYS A 464 -27.53 18.68 17.68
C CYS A 464 -26.45 19.00 18.72
N GLY A 465 -25.26 19.44 18.34
CA GLY A 465 -24.17 19.70 19.29
C GLY A 465 -23.53 18.45 19.91
N ALA A 466 -23.90 17.24 19.49
CA ALA A 466 -23.28 16.01 19.97
C ALA A 466 -21.87 15.82 19.39
N GLU A 467 -21.01 15.09 20.11
CA GLU A 467 -19.70 14.68 19.60
C GLU A 467 -19.84 13.79 18.35
N THR A 468 -18.96 14.02 17.38
CA THR A 468 -18.96 13.33 16.08
C THR A 468 -17.69 12.52 15.89
N GLU A 469 -17.81 11.43 15.13
CA GLU A 469 -16.67 10.61 14.73
C GLU A 469 -16.07 11.17 13.44
N VAL A 470 -14.88 11.78 13.48
CA VAL A 470 -14.16 12.22 12.28
C VAL A 470 -13.48 11.02 11.63
N TYR A 471 -13.83 10.72 10.38
CA TYR A 471 -13.24 9.64 9.57
C TYR A 471 -12.25 10.20 8.55
N SER A 472 -11.12 9.49 8.43
CA SER A 472 -10.18 9.65 7.33
C SER A 472 -9.45 8.33 7.11
N ARG A 473 -8.53 8.29 6.14
CA ARG A 473 -7.66 7.14 5.89
C ARG A 473 -6.36 7.28 6.68
N VAL A 474 -6.05 6.28 7.51
CA VAL A 474 -4.85 6.28 8.37
C VAL A 474 -3.59 6.00 7.56
N VAL A 475 -3.47 4.78 7.02
CA VAL A 475 -2.37 4.36 6.13
C VAL A 475 -2.85 3.53 4.94
N GLY A 476 -4.13 3.22 4.90
CA GLY A 476 -4.65 2.22 3.98
C GLY A 476 -6.15 1.95 4.06
N TYR A 477 -6.79 2.25 5.18
CA TYR A 477 -8.21 2.00 5.41
C TYR A 477 -8.84 3.13 6.22
N LEU A 478 -10.16 3.23 6.17
CA LEU A 478 -10.94 4.28 6.84
C LEU A 478 -11.23 3.88 8.28
N ARG A 479 -10.98 4.80 9.21
CA ARG A 479 -11.24 4.61 10.65
C ARG A 479 -11.42 5.97 11.33
N PRO A 480 -12.20 6.07 12.43
CA PRO A 480 -12.25 7.31 13.22
C PRO A 480 -10.86 7.74 13.69
N VAL A 481 -10.51 9.02 13.53
CA VAL A 481 -9.21 9.60 13.91
C VAL A 481 -8.93 9.42 15.40
N THR A 482 -9.96 9.45 16.24
CA THR A 482 -9.87 9.22 17.69
C THR A 482 -9.32 7.83 18.03
N GLN A 483 -9.51 6.84 17.15
CA GLN A 483 -9.02 5.47 17.34
C GLN A 483 -7.61 5.24 16.76
N TRP A 484 -6.99 6.25 16.13
CA TRP A 484 -5.63 6.11 15.60
C TRP A 484 -4.61 6.18 16.73
N ASN A 485 -3.42 5.60 16.51
CA ASN A 485 -2.32 5.76 17.45
C ASN A 485 -1.89 7.22 17.58
N LYS A 486 -1.18 7.53 18.64
CA LYS A 486 -0.80 8.91 18.98
C LYS A 486 -0.03 9.62 17.87
N GLY A 487 0.98 8.96 17.29
CA GLY A 487 1.77 9.55 16.20
C GLY A 487 0.94 9.83 14.95
N LYS A 488 0.00 8.94 14.60
CA LYS A 488 -0.91 9.16 13.47
C LYS A 488 -1.93 10.27 13.70
N ARG A 489 -2.33 10.52 14.96
CA ARG A 489 -3.14 11.72 15.27
C ARG A 489 -2.34 13.01 15.11
N GLU A 490 -1.05 13.02 15.48
CA GLU A 490 -0.19 14.18 15.22
C GLU A 490 0.08 14.37 13.72
N GLU A 491 0.20 13.29 12.95
CA GLU A 491 0.29 13.35 11.49
C GLU A 491 -0.98 13.95 10.87
N PHE A 492 -2.16 13.51 11.30
CA PHE A 492 -3.44 14.03 10.83
C PHE A 492 -3.57 15.54 11.07
N LYS A 493 -3.23 16.02 12.27
CA LYS A 493 -3.25 17.47 12.61
C LYS A 493 -2.34 18.31 11.72
N LYS A 494 -1.24 17.73 11.23
CA LYS A 494 -0.26 18.44 10.40
C LYS A 494 -0.65 18.42 8.91
N ARG A 495 -1.52 17.49 8.50
CA ARG A 495 -1.83 17.20 7.11
C ARG A 495 -2.42 18.43 6.41
N LYS A 496 -1.84 18.80 5.28
CA LYS A 496 -2.47 19.71 4.32
C LYS A 496 -3.26 18.89 3.31
N THR A 497 -4.47 19.33 3.01
CA THR A 497 -5.35 18.64 2.08
C THR A 497 -5.24 19.25 0.69
N PHE A 498 -5.34 18.41 -0.33
CA PHE A 498 -5.30 18.85 -1.71
C PHE A 498 -6.57 19.61 -2.07
N VAL A 499 -6.39 20.71 -2.79
CA VAL A 499 -7.49 21.48 -3.36
C VAL A 499 -7.84 20.88 -4.71
N VAL A 500 -9.06 20.37 -4.85
CA VAL A 500 -9.58 19.85 -6.11
C VAL A 500 -10.25 21.01 -6.84
N GLU A 501 -9.52 21.63 -7.77
CA GLU A 501 -10.02 22.77 -8.57
C GLU A 501 -11.02 22.31 -9.66
N ALA A 502 -11.87 23.24 -10.09
CA ALA A 502 -12.81 23.01 -11.19
C ALA A 502 -12.08 22.74 -12.51
N GLU A 503 -12.73 21.98 -13.40
CA GLU A 503 -12.10 21.38 -14.59
C GLU A 503 -11.30 22.36 -15.47
N ALA A 504 -11.81 23.59 -15.66
CA ALA A 504 -11.21 24.59 -16.54
C ALA A 504 -9.82 25.09 -16.08
N GLU A 505 -9.64 25.31 -14.79
CA GLU A 505 -8.39 25.82 -14.21
C GLU A 505 -7.30 24.74 -14.20
N ALA A 506 -7.70 23.51 -13.88
CA ALA A 506 -6.83 22.34 -13.92
C ALA A 506 -6.29 22.08 -15.34
N VAL A 507 -7.12 22.22 -16.39
CA VAL A 507 -6.68 22.03 -17.80
C VAL A 507 -5.61 23.05 -18.19
N GLN A 508 -5.76 24.31 -17.78
CA GLN A 508 -4.83 25.37 -18.14
C GLN A 508 -3.46 25.19 -17.46
N ARG A 509 -3.44 24.82 -16.17
CA ARG A 509 -2.19 24.50 -15.45
C ARG A 509 -1.52 23.24 -16.00
N LEU A 510 -2.30 22.24 -16.39
CA LEU A 510 -1.77 21.00 -16.96
C LEU A 510 -1.12 21.19 -18.35
N LYS A 511 -1.69 22.04 -19.21
CA LYS A 511 -1.06 22.42 -20.49
C LYS A 511 0.31 23.08 -20.26
N GLN A 512 0.37 24.05 -19.34
CA GLN A 512 1.62 24.72 -18.94
C GLN A 512 2.64 23.77 -18.29
N ARG A 513 2.20 22.69 -17.65
CA ARG A 513 3.07 21.65 -17.07
C ARG A 513 3.59 20.67 -18.10
N ARG A 514 2.78 20.29 -19.09
CA ARG A 514 3.20 19.44 -20.23
C ARG A 514 4.32 20.11 -21.03
N GLU A 515 4.18 21.40 -21.30
CA GLU A 515 5.21 22.21 -21.97
C GLU A 515 6.53 22.22 -21.17
N ARG A 516 6.47 22.26 -19.83
CA ARG A 516 7.66 22.16 -18.96
C ARG A 516 8.25 20.75 -18.87
N LYS A 517 7.43 19.69 -18.97
CA LYS A 517 7.92 18.30 -18.94
C LYS A 517 8.68 17.94 -20.22
N GLU A 518 8.28 18.45 -21.38
CA GLU A 518 9.00 18.23 -22.65
C GLU A 518 10.43 18.79 -22.63
N ASP A 519 10.67 19.88 -21.89
CA ASP A 519 12.02 20.43 -21.68
C ASP A 519 12.90 19.59 -20.75
N ILE A 520 12.30 18.80 -19.84
CA ILE A 520 13.02 17.95 -18.87
C ILE A 520 13.36 16.57 -19.47
N VAL A 521 12.62 16.10 -20.47
CA VAL A 521 12.76 14.76 -21.07
C VAL A 521 13.78 14.71 -22.23
N ARG A 522 14.36 15.84 -22.68
CA ARG A 522 15.47 15.79 -23.64
C ARG A 522 16.70 15.16 -22.98
N PRO A 523 17.16 13.97 -23.41
CA PRO A 523 18.39 13.39 -22.89
C PRO A 523 19.54 14.33 -23.26
N PRO A 524 20.50 14.60 -22.36
CA PRO A 524 21.73 15.24 -22.77
C PRO A 524 22.40 14.35 -23.83
N GLN A 525 22.83 14.94 -24.94
CA GLN A 525 23.67 14.24 -25.92
C GLN A 525 25.01 13.89 -25.25
N ILE A 526 25.10 12.69 -24.68
CA ILE A 526 26.34 12.20 -24.08
C ILE A 526 27.28 11.81 -25.23
N LYS A 527 28.27 12.67 -25.50
CA LYS A 527 29.46 12.27 -26.24
C LYS A 527 30.17 11.17 -25.44
N ALA A 528 30.32 10.00 -26.04
CA ALA A 528 31.00 8.86 -25.45
C ALA A 528 32.42 9.25 -25.00
N LYS A 529 32.70 9.13 -23.70
CA LYS A 529 34.06 9.07 -23.16
C LYS A 529 34.25 7.76 -22.40
N ALA A 530 35.45 7.21 -22.58
CA ALA A 530 35.84 5.84 -22.30
C ALA A 530 35.59 5.38 -20.85
N LYS A 531 35.22 4.09 -20.72
CA LYS A 531 35.06 3.37 -19.45
C LYS A 531 36.38 3.30 -18.70
N ALA A 532 36.48 3.97 -17.55
CA ALA A 532 37.46 3.67 -16.52
C ALA A 532 36.83 2.69 -15.50
N LYS A 533 37.43 1.51 -15.33
CA LYS A 533 37.10 0.55 -14.26
C LYS A 533 37.55 1.14 -12.91
N ALA A 534 36.64 1.71 -12.14
CA ALA A 534 36.90 2.08 -10.75
C ALA A 534 36.68 0.84 -9.85
N LYS A 535 37.77 0.27 -9.30
CA LYS A 535 37.71 -0.59 -8.11
C LYS A 535 37.37 0.31 -6.92
N ARG A 536 36.14 0.24 -6.40
CA ARG A 536 35.78 0.91 -5.13
C ARG A 536 36.35 0.12 -3.97
N LYS A 537 37.28 0.75 -3.23
CA LYS A 537 37.82 0.26 -1.96
C LYS A 537 37.02 0.97 -0.86
N TYR A 538 36.12 0.24 -0.21
CA TYR A 538 35.37 0.73 0.95
C TYR A 538 36.32 0.74 2.16
N ALA A 539 36.78 1.91 2.57
CA ALA A 539 37.58 2.08 3.77
C ALA A 539 37.20 3.41 4.44
N GLY A 540 36.18 3.34 5.29
CA GLY A 540 35.84 4.36 6.28
C GLY A 540 35.58 3.64 7.61
N GLU A 541 35.86 4.29 8.73
CA GLU A 541 35.54 3.77 10.07
C GLU A 541 34.06 3.37 10.13
N GLN A 542 33.80 2.13 10.50
CA GLN A 542 32.50 1.49 10.34
C GLN A 542 31.53 1.90 11.46
N LEU A 543 30.34 2.39 11.11
CA LEU A 543 29.22 2.43 12.05
C LEU A 543 28.96 1.04 12.62
N ASN A 544 29.03 0.94 13.95
CA ASN A 544 28.94 -0.33 14.66
C ASN A 544 27.48 -0.82 14.65
N LEU A 545 27.26 -2.12 14.46
CA LEU A 545 25.90 -2.68 14.43
C LEU A 545 25.15 -2.48 15.76
N VAL A 546 25.89 -2.28 16.86
CA VAL A 546 25.35 -1.91 18.19
C VAL A 546 24.59 -0.58 18.17
N ASP A 547 24.98 0.35 17.29
CA ASP A 547 24.27 1.63 17.10
C ASP A 547 22.92 1.47 16.40
N PHE A 548 22.76 0.33 15.73
CA PHE A 548 21.54 -0.12 15.08
C PHE A 548 20.85 -1.28 15.81
N GLY A 549 21.24 -1.60 17.05
CA GLY A 549 20.54 -2.57 17.91
C GLY A 549 21.09 -4.00 17.93
N GLY A 550 22.28 -4.25 17.36
CA GLY A 550 22.96 -5.54 17.46
C GLY A 550 23.95 -5.58 18.62
N GLY A 551 23.49 -5.74 19.85
CA GLY A 551 24.31 -6.10 21.01
C GLY A 551 23.87 -7.46 21.53
N VAL A 552 24.52 -8.54 21.09
CA VAL A 552 24.42 -9.82 21.78
C VAL A 552 25.32 -9.69 23.00
N ASP A 553 24.73 -9.48 24.17
CA ASP A 553 25.43 -9.73 25.43
C ASP A 553 25.66 -11.24 25.52
N ASN A 554 26.84 -11.67 25.10
CA ASN A 554 27.39 -12.97 25.45
C ASN A 554 27.68 -12.95 26.95
N LYS A 555 26.65 -13.22 27.76
CA LYS A 555 26.82 -13.69 29.12
C LYS A 555 26.11 -15.04 29.21
N GLY A 556 26.91 -16.10 29.19
CA GLY A 556 26.45 -17.47 29.49
C GLY A 556 25.77 -17.53 30.85
N ASP A 557 24.72 -18.33 30.96
CA ASP A 557 24.78 -19.78 31.19
C ASP A 557 23.57 -20.46 30.54
#